data_AF-A0A2K4X6N1-F1
#
_entry.id   AF-A0A2K4X6N1-F1
#
_cell.length_a   1.000
_cell.length_b   1.000
_cell.length_c   1.000
_cell.angle_alpha   90.00
_cell.angle_beta   90.00
_cell.angle_gamma   90.00
#
_symmetry.space_group_name_H-M   'P 1'
#
loop_
_entity.id
_entity.type
_entity.pdbx_description
1 polymer ?
#
loop_
_entity_poly.entity_id
_entity_poly.type
_entity_poly.pdbx_seq_one_letter_code
_entity_poly.pdbx_strand_id
1 'polypeptide(L)'
;MFGLLGKGKSQIAYAKVTLNIVDVTTSEVIYSVQGAGEYSLSEREVIGFGSTASYDATLNGKVLDLAIREVVNKLVTGLESGQWGDK
;
A
#
# COMPACT_ATOMS: atom_id res chain seq x y z
N MET A 1 -11.69 40.90 10.13
CA MET A 1 -10.39 40.39 10.60
C MET A 1 -10.38 38.89 10.32
N PHE A 2 -9.56 38.42 9.38
CA PHE A 2 -9.56 37.01 8.93
C PHE A 2 -8.60 36.18 9.80
N GLY A 3 -9.11 35.10 10.38
CA GLY A 3 -8.31 34.13 11.13
C GLY A 3 -7.74 33.07 10.20
N LEU A 4 -6.43 33.15 9.92
CA LEU A 4 -5.66 32.06 9.31
C LEU A 4 -5.16 31.14 10.42
N LEU A 5 -6.02 30.25 10.90
CA LEU A 5 -5.60 29.08 11.67
C LEU A 5 -5.57 27.88 10.73
N GLY A 6 -4.44 27.65 10.07
CA GLY A 6 -4.21 26.44 9.29
C GLY A 6 -4.03 25.25 10.22
N LYS A 7 -4.99 24.32 10.24
CA LYS A 7 -4.79 22.98 10.84
C LYS A 7 -4.32 22.06 9.72
N GLY A 8 -3.13 21.48 9.85
CA GLY A 8 -2.67 20.45 8.93
C GLY A 8 -3.52 19.20 9.05
N LYS A 9 -4.05 18.69 7.93
CA LYS A 9 -4.74 17.40 7.87
C LYS A 9 -3.70 16.34 7.50
N SER A 10 -3.44 15.42 8.41
CA SER A 10 -2.62 14.23 8.13
C SER A 10 -3.54 13.14 7.58
N GLN A 11 -3.20 12.58 6.41
CA GLN A 11 -3.89 11.47 5.78
C GLN A 11 -2.95 10.27 5.75
N ILE A 12 -3.28 9.24 6.52
CA ILE A 12 -2.54 7.98 6.53
C ILE A 12 -3.32 6.99 5.69
N ALA A 13 -2.67 6.41 4.68
CA ALA A 13 -3.21 5.28 3.94
C ALA A 13 -2.43 4.01 4.27
N TYR A 14 -3.17 2.91 4.33
CA TYR A 14 -2.70 1.57 4.63
C TYR A 14 -3.13 0.62 3.51
N ALA A 15 -2.24 -0.28 3.10
CA ALA A 15 -2.58 -1.40 2.22
C ALA A 15 -1.94 -2.68 2.74
N LYS A 16 -2.66 -3.78 2.59
CA LYS A 16 -2.18 -5.14 2.83
C LYS A 16 -2.49 -5.99 1.61
N VAL A 17 -1.48 -6.70 1.12
CA VAL A 17 -1.57 -7.54 -0.08
C VAL A 17 -1.12 -8.94 0.29
N THR A 18 -1.92 -9.94 -0.10
CA THR A 18 -1.58 -11.35 -0.01
C THR A 18 -1.41 -11.89 -1.43
N LEU A 19 -0.29 -12.56 -1.72
CA LEU A 19 -0.10 -13.35 -2.94
C LEU A 19 -0.17 -14.83 -2.60
N ASN A 20 -0.94 -15.56 -3.40
CA ASN A 20 -1.08 -17.01 -3.34
C ASN A 20 -0.56 -17.60 -4.65
N ILE A 21 0.35 -18.55 -4.56
CA ILE A 21 0.84 -19.35 -5.68
C ILE A 21 0.01 -20.63 -5.70
N VAL A 22 -0.58 -20.90 -6.86
CA VAL A 22 -1.51 -22.01 -7.07
C VAL A 22 -0.92 -22.95 -8.11
N ASP A 23 -0.93 -24.24 -7.82
CA ASP A 23 -0.63 -25.27 -8.81
C ASP A 23 -1.81 -25.37 -9.79
N VAL A 24 -1.54 -25.21 -11.08
CA VAL A 24 -2.59 -25.19 -12.14
C VAL A 24 -3.18 -26.57 -12.43
N THR A 25 -2.51 -27.64 -12.01
CA THR A 25 -2.92 -29.03 -12.21
C THR A 25 -3.83 -29.49 -11.08
N THR A 26 -3.46 -29.17 -9.83
CA THR A 26 -4.21 -29.60 -8.63
C THR A 26 -5.18 -28.53 -8.10
N SER A 27 -5.01 -27.28 -8.52
CA SER A 27 -5.70 -26.10 -7.97
C SER A 27 -5.42 -25.84 -6.49
N GLU A 28 -4.36 -26.41 -5.93
CA GLU A 28 -3.96 -26.20 -4.54
C GLU A 28 -3.04 -24.99 -4.39
N VAL A 29 -3.16 -24.27 -3.27
CA VAL A 29 -2.23 -23.21 -2.91
C VAL A 29 -0.96 -23.84 -2.35
N ILE A 30 0.14 -23.73 -3.08
CA ILE A 30 1.44 -24.30 -2.70
C ILE A 30 2.31 -23.33 -1.90
N TYR A 31 2.03 -22.02 -2.01
CA TYR A 31 2.75 -21.00 -1.27
C TYR A 31 1.90 -19.74 -1.10
N SER A 32 1.99 -19.09 0.07
CA SER A 32 1.29 -17.84 0.36
C SER A 32 2.22 -16.87 1.07
N VAL A 33 2.18 -15.61 0.68
CA VAL A 33 3.02 -14.55 1.26
C VAL A 33 2.24 -13.25 1.39
N GLN A 34 2.57 -12.45 2.41
CA GLN A 34 1.88 -11.20 2.71
C GLN A 34 2.86 -10.02 2.82
N GLY A 35 2.46 -8.89 2.23
CA GLY A 35 3.10 -7.58 2.38
C GLY A 35 2.09 -6.53 2.84
N ALA A 36 2.61 -5.47 3.46
CA ALA A 36 1.89 -4.31 3.93
C ALA A 36 2.66 -3.03 3.58
N GLY A 37 1.92 -1.99 3.24
CA GLY A 37 2.45 -0.66 2.97
C GLY A 37 1.70 0.37 3.79
N GLU A 38 2.42 1.37 4.28
CA GLU A 38 1.86 2.55 4.93
C GLU A 38 2.49 3.80 4.32
N TYR A 39 1.67 4.80 4.02
CA TYR A 39 2.15 6.12 3.60
C TYR A 39 1.29 7.20 4.20
N SER A 40 1.95 8.21 4.77
CA SER A 40 1.32 9.36 5.38
C SER A 40 1.59 10.61 4.56
N LEU A 41 0.54 11.30 4.14
CA LEU A 41 0.62 12.61 3.51
C LEU A 41 0.16 13.67 4.51
N SER A 42 1.03 14.64 4.76
CA SER A 42 0.70 15.82 5.56
C SER A 42 0.31 16.95 4.62
N GLU A 43 -0.99 17.23 4.50
CA GLU A 43 -1.50 18.39 3.75
C GLU A 43 -1.72 19.56 4.71
N ARG A 44 -1.13 20.72 4.40
CA ARG A 44 -1.44 21.98 5.10
C ARG A 44 -2.57 22.68 4.36
N GLU A 45 -3.78 22.61 4.89
CA GLU A 45 -4.91 23.38 4.37
C GLU A 45 -4.79 24.84 4.83
N VAL A 46 -4.68 25.77 3.88
CA VAL A 46 -4.77 27.21 4.16
C VAL A 46 -6.23 27.60 3.95
N ILE A 47 -6.98 27.77 5.04
CA ILE A 47 -8.39 28.18 4.98
C ILE A 47 -8.46 29.67 4.64
N GLY A 48 -8.67 29.97 3.35
CA GLY A 48 -8.80 31.34 2.85
C GLY A 48 -9.36 31.35 1.43
N PHE A 49 -10.69 31.45 1.32
CA PHE A 49 -11.48 31.58 0.10
C PHE A 49 -11.35 30.40 -0.90
N GLY A 50 -12.24 29.42 -0.74
CA GLY A 50 -12.83 28.73 -1.90
C GLY A 50 -12.01 27.64 -2.60
N SER A 51 -11.09 26.95 -1.95
CA SER A 51 -10.57 25.68 -2.47
C SER A 51 -11.04 24.52 -1.60
N THR A 52 -11.96 23.71 -2.10
CA THR A 52 -12.16 22.34 -1.64
C THR A 52 -10.81 21.65 -1.63
N ALA A 53 -10.31 21.26 -0.46
CA ALA A 53 -9.13 20.40 -0.31
C ALA A 53 -9.45 19.05 -0.95
N SER A 54 -9.18 18.94 -2.25
CA SER A 54 -9.40 17.72 -3.01
C SER A 54 -8.46 16.65 -2.49
N TYR A 55 -9.05 15.58 -1.94
CA TYR A 55 -8.38 14.32 -1.67
C TYR A 55 -7.47 13.92 -2.84
N ASP A 56 -6.14 13.86 -2.64
CA ASP A 56 -5.21 13.36 -3.65
C ASP A 56 -5.31 11.83 -3.74
N ALA A 57 -6.02 11.34 -4.77
CA ALA A 57 -6.22 9.92 -5.02
C ALA A 57 -4.91 9.14 -5.34
N THR A 58 -3.78 9.81 -5.53
CA THR A 58 -2.47 9.14 -5.74
C THR A 58 -1.94 8.48 -4.47
N LEU A 59 -2.47 8.83 -3.29
CA LEU A 59 -2.07 8.25 -2.00
C LEU A 59 -2.31 6.74 -1.95
N ASN A 60 -3.50 6.29 -2.34
CA ASN A 60 -3.86 4.88 -2.32
C ASN A 60 -3.00 4.07 -3.31
N GLY A 61 -2.71 4.64 -4.48
CA GLY A 61 -1.83 4.00 -5.47
C GLY A 61 -0.40 3.83 -4.95
N LYS A 62 0.14 4.81 -4.23
CA LYS A 62 1.48 4.73 -3.62
C LYS A 62 1.55 3.66 -2.54
N VAL A 63 0.55 3.59 -1.66
CA VAL A 63 0.54 2.61 -0.57
C VAL A 63 0.38 1.19 -1.09
N LEU A 64 -0.47 1.01 -2.11
CA LEU A 64 -0.62 -0.27 -2.77
C LEU A 64 0.68 -0.72 -3.46
N ASP A 65 1.38 0.18 -4.16
CA ASP A 65 2.69 -0.12 -4.77
C ASP A 65 3.73 -0.53 -3.72
N LEU A 66 3.79 0.16 -2.57
CA LEU A 66 4.66 -0.23 -1.46
C LEU A 66 4.34 -1.64 -0.95
N ALA A 67 3.06 -1.94 -0.73
CA ALA A 67 2.62 -3.26 -0.27
C ALA A 67 2.93 -4.36 -1.30
N ILE A 68 2.73 -4.08 -2.60
CA ILE A 68 3.03 -5.00 -3.72
C ILE A 68 4.54 -5.29 -3.81
N ARG A 69 5.39 -4.26 -3.71
CA ARG A 69 6.85 -4.46 -3.74
C ARG A 69 7.33 -5.32 -2.59
N GLU A 70 6.82 -5.07 -1.37
CA GLU A 70 7.21 -5.86 -0.21
C GLU A 70 6.81 -7.33 -0.37
N VAL A 71 5.57 -7.59 -0.78
CA VAL A 71 5.09 -8.98 -0.96
C VAL A 71 5.82 -9.70 -2.09
N VAL A 72 6.18 -9.00 -3.19
CA VAL A 72 6.99 -9.57 -4.28
C VAL A 72 8.42 -9.85 -3.83
N ASN A 73 9.06 -8.97 -3.05
CA ASN A 73 10.38 -9.23 -2.52
C ASN A 73 10.39 -10.48 -1.62
N LYS A 74 9.41 -10.60 -0.72
CA LYS A 74 9.25 -11.79 0.12
C LYS A 74 8.97 -13.05 -0.71
N LEU A 75 8.16 -12.92 -1.77
CA LEU A 75 7.87 -14.00 -2.71
C LEU A 75 9.15 -14.55 -3.36
N VAL A 76 10.02 -13.66 -3.86
CA VAL A 76 11.31 -14.03 -4.48
C VAL A 76 12.25 -14.66 -3.45
N THR A 77 12.35 -14.12 -2.23
CA THR A 77 13.14 -14.75 -1.17
C THR A 77 12.63 -16.16 -0.83
N GLY A 78 11.30 -16.36 -0.81
CA GLY A 78 10.68 -17.68 -0.66
C GLY A 78 11.04 -18.63 -1.79
N LEU A 79 11.10 -18.13 -3.03
CA LEU A 79 11.48 -18.92 -4.21
C LEU A 79 12.95 -19.35 -4.13
N GLU A 80 13.86 -18.42 -3.85
CA GLU A 80 15.30 -18.67 -3.77
C GLU A 80 15.67 -19.63 -2.63
N SER A 81 14.87 -19.65 -1.56
CA SER A 81 15.04 -20.57 -0.43
C SER A 81 14.34 -21.92 -0.61
N GLY A 82 13.74 -22.18 -1.79
CA GLY A 82 13.10 -23.46 -2.09
C GLY A 82 11.76 -23.68 -1.39
N GLN A 83 11.11 -22.64 -0.89
CA GLN A 83 9.86 -22.77 -0.11
C GLN A 83 8.62 -23.02 -0.97
N TRP A 84 8.74 -23.03 -2.30
CA TRP A 84 7.62 -23.23 -3.21
C TRP A 84 7.30 -24.71 -3.49
N GLY A 85 8.05 -25.64 -2.88
CA GLY A 85 8.01 -27.06 -3.19
C GLY A 85 9.09 -27.47 -4.20
N ASP A 86 9.40 -28.76 -4.24
CA ASP A 86 10.30 -29.33 -5.24
C ASP A 86 9.65 -29.22 -6.63
N LYS A 87 10.42 -28.76 -7.62
CA LYS A 87 9.98 -28.63 -9.02
C LYS A 87 9.75 -29.98 -9.69
#